data_AF-A0A951AB48-F1
#
_entry.id   AF-A0A951AB48-F1
#
_cell.length_a   1.000
_cell.length_b   1.000
_cell.length_c   1.000
_cell.angle_alpha   90.00
_cell.angle_beta   90.00
_cell.angle_gamma   90.00
#
_symmetry.space_group_name_H-M   'P 1'
#
loop_
_entity.id
_entity.type
_entity.pdbx_description
1 polymer ?
#
loop_
_entity_poly.entity_id
_entity_poly.type
_entity_poly.pdbx_seq_one_letter_code
_entity_poly.pdbx_strand_id
1 'polypeptide(L)'
;MKEFVEKLRRDAFAPVDIASVVIFRIAFGLISFWHVWPLLSRDWIRPFWLEPHFLFKYYGFPWVHPWPGNGLYVHCVVLGILAIFIAAGFFYRVSAALFFLGHTYIFLLDEGRYQNHDYLICLFSFLLIFVPAHRAFSVDAWFNRRLRARATPMWALWLLRTQIAVVYFYGGVAKINPDWLHGEPMRSELAHHLDFPIIGRFFKEEWAVYTMSYGSLLFDLLVVPCLLWRRTRVAAFCVAVLFHLMNARLFQMSVAVFPWLA
;
A
#
# COMPACT_ATOMS: atom_id res chain seq x y z
N MET A 1 35.42 8.88 7.66
CA MET A 1 34.20 8.36 8.33
C MET A 1 33.34 9.48 8.95
N LYS A 2 33.86 10.34 9.84
CA LYS A 2 33.09 11.46 10.44
C LYS A 2 32.49 12.43 9.40
N GLU A 3 33.27 12.85 8.40
CA GLU A 3 32.80 13.74 7.34
C GLU A 3 31.67 13.13 6.48
N PHE A 4 31.75 11.83 6.22
CA PHE A 4 30.70 11.11 5.50
C PHE A 4 29.38 11.07 6.29
N VAL A 5 29.46 10.78 7.60
CA VAL A 5 28.28 10.76 8.48
C VAL A 5 27.65 12.16 8.60
N GLU A 6 28.47 13.20 8.74
CA GLU A 6 27.97 14.58 8.80
C GLU A 6 27.34 15.04 7.48
N LYS A 7 27.91 14.63 6.35
CA LYS A 7 27.30 14.86 5.03
C LYS A 7 25.94 14.16 4.92
N LEU A 8 25.88 12.87 5.27
CA LEU A 8 24.64 12.09 5.23
C LEU A 8 23.57 12.70 6.13
N ARG A 9 23.93 13.13 7.34
CA ARG A 9 23.03 13.83 8.26
C ARG A 9 22.53 15.12 7.65
N ARG A 10 23.41 15.95 7.10
CA ARG A 10 23.02 17.21 6.45
C ARG A 10 22.03 16.97 5.31
N ASP A 11 22.31 16.00 4.45
CA ASP A 11 21.46 15.66 3.31
C ASP A 11 20.10 15.10 3.76
N ALA A 12 20.08 14.24 4.79
CA ALA A 12 18.87 13.65 5.35
C ALA A 12 17.95 14.68 6.02
N PHE A 13 18.51 15.72 6.64
CA PHE A 13 17.75 16.79 7.30
C PHE A 13 17.57 18.03 6.43
N ALA A 14 18.03 18.00 5.18
CA ALA A 14 17.81 19.09 4.24
C ALA A 14 16.29 19.33 4.06
N PRO A 15 15.84 20.59 4.07
CA PRO A 15 14.44 20.91 3.92
C PRO A 15 13.99 20.61 2.47
N VAL A 16 12.91 19.85 2.34
CA VAL A 16 12.22 19.62 1.06
C VAL A 16 10.76 20.02 1.19
N ASP A 17 10.14 20.37 0.06
CA ASP A 17 8.71 20.70 0.04
C ASP A 17 7.86 19.56 0.65
N ILE A 18 6.93 19.93 1.52
CA ILE A 18 6.13 18.98 2.28
C ILE A 18 4.97 18.39 1.47
N ALA A 19 4.62 18.96 0.31
CA ALA A 19 3.37 18.63 -0.38
C ALA A 19 3.26 17.15 -0.75
N SER A 20 4.34 16.51 -1.22
CA SER A 20 4.30 15.08 -1.57
C SER A 20 3.96 14.20 -0.36
N VAL A 21 4.46 14.55 0.83
CA VAL A 21 4.18 13.80 2.07
C VAL A 21 2.74 14.04 2.55
N VAL A 22 2.22 15.25 2.37
CA VAL A 22 0.81 15.58 2.65
C VAL A 22 -0.13 14.83 1.73
N ILE A 23 0.14 14.84 0.42
CA ILE A 23 -0.67 14.11 -0.57
C ILE A 23 -0.67 12.62 -0.24
N PHE A 24 0.50 12.06 0.07
CA PHE A 24 0.60 10.67 0.52
C PHE A 24 -0.26 10.40 1.76
N ARG A 25 -0.22 11.27 2.78
CA ARG A 25 -1.04 11.14 3.99
C ARG A 25 -2.54 11.10 3.66
N ILE A 26 -3.00 12.03 2.83
CA ILE A 26 -4.42 12.13 2.43
C ILE A 26 -4.82 10.88 1.66
N ALA A 27 -4.05 10.52 0.63
CA ALA A 27 -4.31 9.34 -0.18
C ALA A 27 -4.35 8.08 0.69
N PHE A 28 -3.33 7.86 1.52
CA PHE A 28 -3.27 6.72 2.43
C PHE A 28 -4.48 6.62 3.35
N GLY A 29 -4.91 7.73 3.97
CA GLY A 29 -6.09 7.72 4.86
C GLY A 29 -7.38 7.42 4.12
N LEU A 30 -7.59 8.00 2.93
CA LEU A 30 -8.78 7.75 2.11
C LEU A 30 -8.82 6.31 1.57
N ILE A 31 -7.67 5.80 1.11
CA ILE A 31 -7.49 4.44 0.64
C ILE A 31 -7.72 3.44 1.77
N SER A 32 -7.21 3.73 2.97
CA SER A 32 -7.41 2.89 4.16
C SER A 32 -8.89 2.87 4.59
N PHE A 33 -9.59 4.00 4.50
CA PHE A 33 -11.04 4.02 4.73
C PHE A 33 -11.78 3.17 3.71
N TRP A 34 -11.43 3.29 2.42
CA TRP A 34 -12.01 2.48 1.36
C TRP A 34 -11.71 0.98 1.54
N HIS A 35 -10.54 0.62 2.06
CA HIS A 35 -10.20 -0.76 2.40
C HIS A 35 -11.09 -1.34 3.51
N VAL A 36 -11.35 -0.56 4.57
CA VAL A 36 -12.20 -1.00 5.70
C VAL A 36 -13.70 -1.00 5.36
N TRP A 37 -14.14 -0.13 4.46
CA TRP A 37 -15.56 0.06 4.16
C TRP A 37 -16.32 -1.21 3.69
N PRO A 38 -15.78 -2.06 2.78
CA PRO A 38 -16.40 -3.33 2.42
C PRO A 38 -16.59 -4.29 3.59
N LEU A 39 -15.69 -4.27 4.59
CA LEU A 39 -15.80 -5.14 5.76
C LEU A 39 -17.13 -4.92 6.50
N LEU A 40 -17.55 -3.65 6.57
CA LEU A 40 -18.80 -3.23 7.19
C LEU A 40 -19.99 -3.34 6.23
N SER A 41 -19.88 -2.76 5.04
CA SER A 41 -21.02 -2.63 4.11
C SER A 41 -21.45 -3.94 3.45
N ARG A 42 -20.55 -4.91 3.30
CA ARG A 42 -20.82 -6.23 2.72
C ARG A 42 -20.85 -7.35 3.75
N ASP A 43 -20.78 -7.00 5.04
CA ASP A 43 -20.71 -7.92 6.17
C ASP A 43 -19.64 -9.01 6.02
N TRP A 44 -18.45 -8.66 5.53
CA TRP A 44 -17.35 -9.61 5.39
C TRP A 44 -16.76 -10.04 6.74
N ILE A 45 -17.02 -9.27 7.80
CA ILE A 45 -16.53 -9.56 9.16
C ILE A 45 -17.03 -10.93 9.65
N ARG A 46 -18.32 -11.23 9.44
CA ARG A 46 -18.93 -12.47 9.91
C ARG A 46 -18.28 -13.73 9.31
N PRO A 47 -18.28 -13.93 7.97
CA PRO A 47 -17.71 -15.14 7.37
C PRO A 47 -16.18 -15.23 7.56
N PHE A 48 -15.49 -14.11 7.79
CA PHE A 48 -14.03 -14.13 7.92
C PHE A 48 -13.56 -14.43 9.34
N TRP A 49 -14.23 -13.88 10.37
CA TRP A 49 -13.69 -13.93 11.73
C TRP A 49 -14.69 -14.32 12.82
N LEU A 50 -16.00 -14.15 12.62
CA LEU A 50 -16.99 -14.53 13.64
C LEU A 50 -17.51 -15.95 13.49
N GLU A 51 -17.68 -16.42 12.25
CA GLU A 51 -18.14 -17.77 11.92
C GLU A 51 -17.15 -18.49 10.96
N PRO A 52 -15.82 -18.47 11.21
CA PRO A 52 -14.87 -19.18 10.38
C PRO A 52 -14.92 -20.68 10.66
N HIS A 53 -14.68 -21.50 9.63
CA HIS A 53 -14.48 -22.95 9.81
C HIS A 53 -13.20 -23.23 10.61
N PHE A 54 -12.14 -22.45 10.36
CA PHE A 54 -10.87 -22.49 11.06
C PHE A 54 -10.16 -21.13 10.90
N LEU A 55 -9.43 -20.67 11.93
CA LEU A 55 -8.58 -19.48 11.85
C LEU A 55 -7.12 -19.91 11.91
N PHE A 56 -6.37 -19.67 10.84
CA PHE A 56 -4.93 -19.93 10.82
C PHE A 56 -4.22 -18.85 11.61
N LYS A 57 -3.43 -19.23 12.61
CA LYS A 57 -2.74 -18.27 13.48
C LYS A 57 -1.29 -18.13 13.06
N TYR A 58 -0.85 -16.88 12.95
CA TYR A 58 0.56 -16.57 12.79
C TYR A 58 1.37 -17.13 13.96
N TYR A 59 2.55 -17.65 13.64
CA TYR A 59 3.53 -18.07 14.63
C TYR A 59 3.85 -16.93 15.62
N GLY A 60 3.75 -17.20 16.92
CA GLY A 60 3.95 -16.19 17.99
C GLY A 60 2.70 -15.37 18.36
N PHE A 61 1.61 -15.49 17.60
CA PHE A 61 0.34 -14.79 17.85
C PHE A 61 -0.89 -15.72 18.03
N PRO A 62 -0.78 -16.93 18.61
CA PRO A 62 -1.95 -17.80 18.80
C PRO A 62 -3.00 -17.21 19.76
N TRP A 63 -2.59 -16.26 20.61
CA TRP A 63 -3.43 -15.57 21.59
C TRP A 63 -4.30 -14.46 21.01
N VAL A 64 -4.12 -14.10 19.74
CA VAL A 64 -4.91 -13.03 19.08
C VAL A 64 -6.23 -13.63 18.61
N HIS A 65 -7.32 -13.29 19.29
CA HIS A 65 -8.67 -13.76 18.98
C HIS A 65 -9.59 -12.61 18.54
N PRO A 66 -10.58 -12.88 17.69
CA PRO A 66 -11.58 -11.89 17.32
C PRO A 66 -12.34 -11.42 18.56
N TRP A 67 -12.67 -10.13 18.60
CA TRP A 67 -13.51 -9.59 19.66
C TRP A 67 -14.87 -10.32 19.72
N PRO A 68 -15.40 -10.60 20.92
CA PRO A 68 -16.67 -11.29 21.05
C PRO A 68 -17.85 -10.42 20.59
N GLY A 69 -18.91 -11.08 20.11
CA GLY A 69 -20.14 -10.44 19.68
C GLY A 69 -19.91 -9.36 18.62
N ASN A 70 -20.46 -8.16 18.85
CA ASN A 70 -20.35 -7.05 17.90
C ASN A 70 -19.03 -6.26 18.01
N GLY A 71 -18.08 -6.68 18.86
CA GLY A 71 -16.86 -5.93 19.11
C GLY A 71 -16.01 -5.70 17.85
N LEU A 72 -15.99 -6.67 16.93
CA LEU A 72 -15.21 -6.56 15.70
C LEU A 72 -15.82 -5.55 14.70
N TYR A 73 -17.14 -5.40 14.69
CA TYR A 73 -17.81 -4.34 13.92
C TYR A 73 -17.45 -2.95 14.46
N VAL A 74 -17.51 -2.77 15.78
CA VAL A 74 -17.10 -1.51 16.44
C VAL A 74 -15.63 -1.21 16.13
N HIS A 75 -14.75 -2.20 16.21
CA HIS A 75 -13.34 -2.07 15.87
C HIS A 75 -13.14 -1.57 14.44
N CYS A 76 -13.85 -2.15 13.46
CA CYS A 76 -13.76 -1.73 12.07
C CYS A 76 -14.34 -0.31 11.84
N VAL A 77 -15.43 0.07 12.52
CA VAL A 77 -15.95 1.45 12.48
C VAL A 77 -14.91 2.44 13.01
N VAL A 78 -14.27 2.11 14.15
CA VAL A 78 -13.20 2.94 14.73
C VAL A 78 -12.02 3.06 13.76
N LEU A 79 -11.60 1.97 13.12
CA LEU A 79 -10.55 2.01 12.09
C LEU A 79 -10.91 2.92 10.92
N GLY A 80 -12.16 2.87 10.43
CA GLY A 80 -12.64 3.78 9.40
C GLY A 80 -12.56 5.25 9.82
N ILE A 81 -12.98 5.58 11.05
CA ILE A 81 -12.89 6.95 11.59
C ILE A 81 -11.43 7.39 11.70
N LEU A 82 -10.55 6.52 12.22
CA LEU A 82 -9.11 6.81 12.34
C LEU A 82 -8.46 7.05 10.98
N ALA A 83 -8.85 6.31 9.94
CA ALA A 83 -8.37 6.50 8.58
C ALA A 83 -8.73 7.89 8.03
N ILE A 84 -9.96 8.36 8.28
CA ILE A 84 -10.39 9.73 7.95
C ILE A 84 -9.62 10.78 8.77
N PHE A 85 -9.38 10.52 10.06
CA PHE A 85 -8.56 11.41 10.89
C PHE A 85 -7.12 11.53 10.38
N ILE A 86 -6.53 10.43 9.89
CA ILE A 86 -5.22 10.45 9.23
C ILE A 86 -5.27 11.30 7.96
N ALA A 87 -6.28 11.12 7.11
CA ALA A 87 -6.43 11.90 5.89
C ALA A 87 -6.54 13.41 6.19
N ALA A 88 -7.41 13.78 7.14
CA ALA A 88 -7.60 15.15 7.60
C ALA A 88 -6.40 15.71 8.38
N GLY A 89 -5.54 14.84 8.91
CA GLY A 89 -4.45 15.21 9.82
C GLY A 89 -4.96 15.78 11.14
N PHE A 90 -5.96 15.12 11.74
CA PHE A 90 -6.51 15.42 13.05
C PHE A 90 -5.97 14.44 14.09
N PHE A 91 -5.39 14.94 15.19
CA PHE A 91 -4.65 14.14 16.18
C PHE A 91 -3.69 13.15 15.51
N TYR A 92 -3.02 13.60 14.45
CA TYR A 92 -2.49 12.72 13.41
C TYR A 92 -1.59 11.61 13.93
N ARG A 93 -0.67 11.92 14.85
CA ARG A 93 0.26 10.91 15.39
C ARG A 93 -0.45 9.84 16.22
N VAL A 94 -1.45 10.25 17.00
CA VAL A 94 -2.28 9.34 17.79
C VAL A 94 -3.15 8.51 16.86
N SER A 95 -3.80 9.14 15.87
CA SER A 95 -4.62 8.43 14.90
C SER A 95 -3.83 7.42 14.08
N ALA A 96 -2.63 7.77 13.61
CA ALA A 96 -1.73 6.85 12.92
C ALA A 96 -1.31 5.67 13.80
N ALA A 97 -0.97 5.92 15.07
CA ALA A 97 -0.57 4.86 16.00
C ALA A 97 -1.73 3.91 16.33
N LEU A 98 -2.92 4.45 16.62
CA LEU A 98 -4.11 3.64 16.88
C LEU A 98 -4.55 2.86 15.64
N PHE A 99 -4.49 3.47 14.46
CA PHE A 99 -4.79 2.78 13.21
C PHE A 99 -3.79 1.66 12.94
N PHE A 100 -2.49 1.90 13.12
CA PHE A 100 -1.46 0.87 12.99
C PHE A 100 -1.75 -0.32 13.90
N LEU A 101 -1.98 -0.09 15.19
CA LEU A 101 -2.26 -1.16 16.16
C LEU A 101 -3.57 -1.90 15.81
N GLY A 102 -4.62 -1.16 15.47
CA GLY A 102 -5.93 -1.74 15.17
C GLY A 102 -5.94 -2.53 13.85
N HIS A 103 -5.26 -2.03 12.80
CA HIS A 103 -5.16 -2.73 11.51
C HIS A 103 -4.22 -3.94 11.62
N THR A 104 -3.11 -3.80 12.35
CA THR A 104 -2.20 -4.94 12.64
C THR A 104 -2.92 -6.03 13.44
N TYR A 105 -3.79 -5.67 14.38
CA TYR A 105 -4.64 -6.65 15.07
C TYR A 105 -5.51 -7.43 14.08
N ILE A 106 -6.21 -6.75 13.16
CA ILE A 106 -7.04 -7.42 12.13
C ILE A 106 -6.18 -8.33 11.24
N PHE A 107 -5.01 -7.84 10.81
CA PHE A 107 -4.06 -8.60 10.02
C PHE A 107 -3.62 -9.89 10.74
N LEU A 108 -3.39 -9.85 12.05
CA LEU A 108 -2.94 -11.00 12.86
C LEU A 108 -4.07 -12.00 13.20
N LEU A 109 -5.34 -11.70 12.90
CA LEU A 109 -6.45 -12.59 13.25
C LEU A 109 -6.44 -13.90 12.46
N ASP A 110 -6.03 -13.84 11.19
CA ASP A 110 -6.04 -15.00 10.29
C ASP A 110 -4.94 -14.91 9.21
N GLU A 111 -3.98 -15.81 9.30
CA GLU A 111 -2.91 -16.00 8.30
C GLU A 111 -3.45 -16.55 6.98
N GLY A 112 -4.54 -17.31 7.00
CA GLY A 112 -5.17 -17.87 5.80
C GLY A 112 -5.74 -16.81 4.87
N ARG A 113 -5.88 -15.58 5.35
CA ARG A 113 -6.34 -14.42 4.59
C ARG A 113 -5.23 -13.42 4.28
N TYR A 114 -3.97 -13.80 4.44
CA TYR A 114 -2.85 -12.93 4.13
C TYR A 114 -2.95 -12.35 2.72
N GLN A 115 -2.88 -11.01 2.64
CA GLN A 115 -2.69 -10.29 1.39
C GLN A 115 -1.56 -9.28 1.55
N ASN A 116 -0.72 -9.17 0.52
CA ASN A 116 0.47 -8.30 0.55
C ASN A 116 0.14 -6.83 0.84
N HIS A 117 -1.05 -6.36 0.43
CA HIS A 117 -1.45 -4.97 0.64
C HIS A 117 -1.91 -4.68 2.07
N ASP A 118 -2.50 -5.65 2.77
CA ASP A 118 -2.82 -5.51 4.20
C ASP A 118 -1.54 -5.33 5.02
N TYR A 119 -0.51 -6.12 4.68
CA TYR A 119 0.80 -5.98 5.26
C TYR A 119 1.43 -4.61 4.93
N LEU A 120 1.29 -4.14 3.70
CA LEU A 120 1.76 -2.81 3.30
C LEU A 120 1.05 -1.67 4.05
N ILE A 121 -0.25 -1.80 4.32
CA ILE A 121 -0.99 -0.85 5.16
C ILE A 121 -0.44 -0.84 6.59
N CYS A 122 -0.09 -2.00 7.17
CA CYS A 122 0.58 -2.08 8.47
C CYS A 122 1.92 -1.31 8.45
N LEU A 123 2.75 -1.54 7.42
CA LEU A 123 4.05 -0.87 7.30
C LEU A 123 3.89 0.65 7.14
N PHE A 124 3.03 1.13 6.23
CA PHE A 124 2.85 2.56 6.03
C PHE A 124 2.23 3.26 7.25
N SER A 125 1.24 2.64 7.89
CA SER A 125 0.65 3.21 9.11
C SER A 125 1.69 3.34 10.23
N PHE A 126 2.56 2.34 10.39
CA PHE A 126 3.71 2.43 11.31
C PHE A 126 4.66 3.58 10.96
N LEU A 127 5.09 3.68 9.69
CA LEU A 127 6.01 4.73 9.25
C LEU A 127 5.40 6.14 9.44
N LEU A 128 4.10 6.29 9.17
CA LEU A 128 3.38 7.55 9.32
C LEU A 128 3.34 8.07 10.77
N ILE A 129 3.52 7.22 11.78
CA ILE A 129 3.65 7.68 13.18
C ILE A 129 4.82 8.68 13.31
N PHE A 130 5.92 8.43 12.60
CA PHE A 130 7.15 9.21 12.70
C PHE A 130 7.21 10.37 11.70
N VAL A 131 6.65 10.17 10.51
CA VAL A 131 6.65 11.16 9.43
C VAL A 131 5.83 12.41 9.85
N PRO A 132 6.38 13.63 9.76
CA PRO A 132 5.67 14.85 10.21
C PRO A 132 4.65 15.37 9.18
N ALA A 133 3.78 14.49 8.64
CA ALA A 133 2.84 14.84 7.58
C ALA A 133 1.68 15.76 8.02
N HIS A 134 1.47 15.93 9.32
CA HIS A 134 0.46 16.83 9.88
C HIS A 134 0.90 18.29 9.94
N ARG A 135 2.13 18.63 9.56
CA ARG A 135 2.62 20.01 9.63
C ARG A 135 2.11 20.92 8.50
N ALA A 136 1.40 20.38 7.52
CA ALA A 136 0.76 21.14 6.45
C ALA A 136 -0.57 20.53 6.03
N PHE A 137 -1.49 21.40 5.58
CA PHE A 137 -2.83 21.05 5.10
C PHE A 137 -3.51 20.00 6.00
N SER A 138 -3.59 20.31 7.30
CA SER A 138 -4.12 19.41 8.31
C SER A 138 -4.97 20.18 9.31
N VAL A 139 -5.87 19.47 9.97
CA VAL A 139 -6.67 20.02 11.08
C VAL A 139 -5.75 20.43 12.25
N ASP A 140 -4.72 19.63 12.56
CA ASP A 140 -3.74 19.94 13.61
C ASP A 140 -3.00 21.27 13.36
N ALA A 141 -2.56 21.52 12.12
CA ALA A 141 -1.90 22.75 11.74
C ALA A 141 -2.89 23.91 11.57
N TRP A 142 -4.17 23.62 11.31
CA TRP A 142 -5.22 24.64 11.32
C TRP A 142 -5.44 25.19 12.72
N PHE A 143 -5.62 24.31 13.72
CA PHE A 143 -5.80 24.68 15.13
C PHE A 143 -4.53 25.25 15.76
N ASN A 144 -3.36 24.63 15.51
CA ASN A 144 -2.09 25.10 16.06
C ASN A 144 -1.16 25.64 14.96
N ARG A 145 -1.18 26.96 14.78
CA ARG A 145 -0.34 27.67 13.78
C ARG A 145 1.15 27.43 13.97
N ARG A 146 1.63 27.11 15.18
CA ARG A 146 3.06 26.81 15.45
C ARG A 146 3.52 25.50 14.81
N LEU A 147 2.60 24.60 14.47
CA LEU A 147 2.92 23.34 13.78
C LEU A 147 3.11 23.53 12.27
N ARG A 148 2.64 24.65 11.69
CA ARG A 148 2.68 24.88 10.25
C ARG A 148 4.12 24.93 9.74
N ALA A 149 4.42 24.10 8.77
CA ALA A 149 5.69 24.11 8.06
C ALA A 149 5.46 23.98 6.55
N ARG A 150 6.27 24.69 5.75
CA ARG A 150 6.31 24.52 4.29
C ARG A 150 7.28 23.42 3.84
N ALA A 151 8.18 23.02 4.73
CA ALA A 151 9.19 22.01 4.46
C ALA A 151 9.14 20.87 5.49
N THR A 152 9.56 19.69 5.04
CA THR A 152 9.79 18.50 5.85
C THR A 152 11.24 18.06 5.66
N PRO A 153 11.89 17.41 6.64
CA PRO A 153 13.22 16.87 6.43
C PRO A 153 13.21 15.77 5.36
N MET A 154 14.26 15.73 4.53
CA MET A 154 14.36 14.83 3.37
C MET A 154 14.23 13.34 3.73
N TRP A 155 14.67 12.92 4.92
CA TRP A 155 14.52 11.54 5.38
C TRP A 155 13.06 11.09 5.38
N ALA A 156 12.11 11.97 5.68
CA ALA A 156 10.69 11.62 5.73
C ALA A 156 10.16 11.22 4.35
N LEU A 157 10.63 11.92 3.32
CA LEU A 157 10.30 11.62 1.93
C LEU A 157 11.00 10.34 1.46
N TRP A 158 12.28 10.17 1.79
CA TRP A 158 13.03 8.97 1.41
C TRP A 158 12.57 7.72 2.15
N LEU A 159 12.07 7.84 3.37
CA LEU A 159 11.51 6.73 4.13
C LEU A 159 10.31 6.11 3.38
N LEU A 160 9.37 6.95 2.95
CA LEU A 160 8.20 6.50 2.17
C LEU A 160 8.60 5.99 0.78
N ARG A 161 9.51 6.67 0.09
CA ARG A 161 10.02 6.21 -1.21
C ARG A 161 10.72 4.87 -1.13
N THR A 162 11.51 4.66 -0.08
CA THR A 162 12.21 3.39 0.14
C THR A 162 11.22 2.27 0.41
N GLN A 163 10.19 2.52 1.21
CA GLN A 163 9.13 1.53 1.45
C GLN A 163 8.43 1.12 0.14
N ILE A 164 8.08 2.08 -0.73
CA ILE A 164 7.52 1.79 -2.07
C ILE A 164 8.55 1.02 -2.91
N ALA A 165 9.81 1.43 -2.90
CA ALA A 165 10.87 0.79 -3.66
C ALA A 165 11.06 -0.68 -3.28
N VAL A 166 10.99 -0.99 -1.98
CA VAL A 166 11.08 -2.36 -1.46
C VAL A 166 9.95 -3.23 -2.02
N VAL A 167 8.72 -2.71 -2.05
CA VAL A 167 7.55 -3.46 -2.58
C VAL A 167 7.75 -3.82 -4.05
N TYR A 168 8.13 -2.85 -4.89
CA TYR A 168 8.37 -3.11 -6.31
C TYR A 168 9.56 -4.04 -6.53
N PHE A 169 10.68 -3.80 -5.84
CA PHE A 169 11.88 -4.63 -5.98
C PHE A 169 11.60 -6.10 -5.63
N TYR A 170 10.98 -6.35 -4.47
CA TYR A 170 10.64 -7.72 -4.07
C TYR A 170 9.49 -8.30 -4.89
N GLY A 171 8.57 -7.46 -5.39
CA GLY A 171 7.55 -7.87 -6.37
C GLY A 171 8.17 -8.42 -7.66
N GLY A 172 9.26 -7.81 -8.13
CA GLY A 172 10.06 -8.29 -9.26
C GLY A 172 10.88 -9.53 -8.90
N VAL A 173 11.58 -9.54 -7.76
CA VAL A 173 12.36 -10.71 -7.32
C VAL A 173 11.49 -11.96 -7.17
N ALA A 174 10.28 -11.82 -6.63
CA ALA A 174 9.33 -12.93 -6.51
C ALA A 174 8.93 -13.52 -7.87
N LYS A 175 9.03 -12.74 -8.96
CA LYS A 175 8.76 -13.16 -10.34
C LYS A 175 9.97 -13.81 -11.03
N ILE A 176 11.14 -13.86 -10.38
CA ILE A 176 12.31 -14.57 -10.89
C ILE A 176 12.24 -16.02 -10.43
N ASN A 177 11.27 -16.76 -10.96
CA ASN A 177 11.09 -18.19 -10.70
C ASN A 177 10.68 -18.91 -12.00
N PRO A 178 10.90 -20.23 -12.10
CA PRO A 178 10.61 -20.98 -13.32
C PRO A 178 9.17 -20.79 -13.83
N ASP A 179 8.17 -20.84 -12.96
CA ASP A 179 6.76 -20.79 -13.37
C ASP A 179 6.41 -19.43 -13.99
N TRP A 180 6.89 -18.33 -13.37
CA TRP A 180 6.69 -16.99 -13.91
C TRP A 180 7.40 -16.80 -15.26
N LEU A 181 8.65 -17.28 -15.38
CA LEU A 181 9.43 -17.15 -16.61
C LEU A 181 8.87 -17.97 -17.78
N HIS A 182 8.13 -19.05 -17.49
CA HIS A 182 7.34 -19.81 -18.47
C HIS A 182 5.93 -19.23 -18.70
N GLY A 183 5.58 -18.14 -18.00
CA GLY A 183 4.32 -17.44 -18.15
C GLY A 183 3.12 -18.13 -17.51
N GLU A 184 3.31 -19.15 -16.66
CA GLU A 184 2.21 -19.95 -16.10
C GLU A 184 1.18 -19.10 -15.34
N PRO A 185 1.56 -18.16 -14.45
CA PRO A 185 0.57 -17.33 -13.74
C PRO A 185 -0.25 -16.47 -14.69
N MET A 186 0.39 -15.91 -15.73
CA MET A 186 -0.29 -15.09 -16.73
C MET A 186 -1.19 -15.93 -17.61
N ARG A 187 -0.76 -17.13 -18.02
CA ARG A 187 -1.58 -18.04 -18.82
C ARG A 187 -2.84 -18.45 -18.07
N SER A 188 -2.70 -18.80 -16.79
CA SER A 188 -3.82 -19.16 -15.92
C SER A 188 -4.79 -17.99 -15.76
N GLU A 189 -4.31 -16.79 -15.42
CA GLU A 189 -5.21 -15.67 -15.17
C GLU A 189 -5.90 -15.19 -16.47
N LEU A 190 -5.13 -14.97 -17.53
CA LEU A 190 -5.64 -14.39 -18.77
C LEU A 190 -6.68 -15.29 -19.46
N ALA A 191 -6.62 -16.61 -19.23
CA ALA A 191 -7.62 -17.57 -19.69
C ALA A 191 -9.03 -17.27 -19.15
N HIS A 192 -9.15 -16.61 -18.00
CA HIS A 192 -10.42 -16.22 -17.38
C HIS A 192 -10.94 -14.84 -17.85
N HIS A 193 -10.16 -14.10 -18.65
CA HIS A 193 -10.46 -12.70 -19.02
C HIS A 193 -10.52 -12.47 -20.54
N LEU A 194 -10.94 -13.47 -21.31
CA LEU A 194 -11.01 -13.40 -22.78
C LEU A 194 -11.96 -12.30 -23.31
N ASP A 195 -12.97 -11.92 -22.52
CA ASP A 195 -13.92 -10.85 -22.86
C ASP A 195 -13.35 -9.44 -22.64
N PHE A 196 -12.07 -9.31 -22.29
CA PHE A 196 -11.45 -8.01 -22.08
C PHE A 196 -11.44 -7.18 -23.38
N PRO A 197 -11.99 -5.95 -23.38
CA PRO A 197 -12.15 -5.20 -24.62
C PRO A 197 -10.81 -4.90 -25.29
N ILE A 198 -10.79 -5.01 -26.62
CA ILE A 198 -9.67 -4.70 -27.53
C ILE A 198 -8.53 -5.73 -27.50
N ILE A 199 -8.04 -6.11 -26.30
CA ILE A 199 -6.85 -6.96 -26.16
C ILE A 199 -7.15 -8.41 -25.73
N GLY A 200 -8.35 -8.71 -25.22
CA GLY A 200 -8.72 -10.05 -24.74
C GLY A 200 -8.59 -11.15 -25.80
N ARG A 201 -8.76 -10.80 -27.08
CA ARG A 201 -8.52 -11.72 -28.21
C ARG A 201 -7.09 -12.25 -28.30
N PHE A 202 -6.12 -11.51 -27.75
CA PHE A 202 -4.70 -11.90 -27.77
C PHE A 202 -4.31 -12.71 -26.53
N PHE A 203 -5.17 -12.86 -25.53
CA PHE A 203 -4.84 -13.52 -24.27
C PHE A 203 -4.60 -15.03 -24.39
N LYS A 204 -4.99 -15.64 -25.52
CA LYS A 204 -4.63 -17.03 -25.86
C LYS A 204 -3.30 -17.15 -26.60
N GLU A 205 -2.74 -16.04 -27.06
CA GLU A 205 -1.52 -16.04 -27.83
C GLU A 205 -0.30 -16.03 -26.91
N GLU A 206 0.61 -16.98 -27.12
CA GLU A 206 1.80 -17.15 -26.28
C GLU A 206 2.68 -15.88 -26.23
N TRP A 207 2.79 -15.14 -27.34
CA TRP A 207 3.54 -13.89 -27.36
C TRP A 207 2.96 -12.84 -26.38
N ALA A 208 1.63 -12.80 -26.20
CA ALA A 208 0.98 -11.87 -25.29
C ALA A 208 1.19 -12.27 -23.83
N VAL A 209 1.06 -13.57 -23.54
CA VAL A 209 1.36 -14.16 -22.22
C VAL A 209 2.78 -13.81 -21.79
N TYR A 210 3.77 -14.07 -22.64
CA TYR A 210 5.17 -13.75 -22.35
C TYR A 210 5.41 -12.25 -22.26
N THR A 211 4.78 -11.43 -23.10
CA THR A 211 4.90 -9.97 -23.01
C THR A 211 4.38 -9.44 -21.67
N MET A 212 3.26 -9.96 -21.16
CA MET A 212 2.71 -9.55 -19.87
C MET A 212 3.53 -10.09 -18.70
N SER A 213 4.03 -11.32 -18.81
CA SER A 213 4.87 -11.94 -17.78
C SER A 213 6.22 -11.21 -17.63
N TYR A 214 7.00 -11.10 -18.71
CA TYR A 214 8.28 -10.40 -18.69
C TYR A 214 8.11 -8.89 -18.53
N GLY A 215 7.05 -8.32 -19.10
CA GLY A 215 6.74 -6.89 -18.96
C GLY A 215 6.45 -6.48 -17.52
N SER A 216 5.67 -7.27 -16.78
CA SER A 216 5.40 -7.01 -15.36
C SER A 216 6.64 -7.23 -14.48
N LEU A 217 7.48 -8.23 -14.77
CA LEU A 217 8.78 -8.43 -14.12
C LEU A 217 9.71 -7.21 -14.32
N LEU A 218 9.89 -6.78 -15.56
CA LEU A 218 10.74 -5.63 -15.89
C LEU A 218 10.17 -4.34 -15.29
N PHE A 219 8.85 -4.16 -15.33
CA PHE A 219 8.19 -3.03 -14.71
C PHE A 219 8.53 -2.94 -13.22
N ASP A 220 8.35 -4.03 -12.46
CA ASP A 220 8.61 -4.05 -11.03
C ASP A 220 10.07 -3.74 -10.69
N LEU A 221 11.03 -4.24 -11.46
CA LEU A 221 12.46 -3.98 -11.22
C LEU A 221 12.90 -2.58 -11.64
N LEU A 222 12.27 -2.00 -12.67
CA LEU A 222 12.75 -0.77 -13.32
C LEU A 222 11.93 0.48 -13.00
N VAL A 223 10.68 0.37 -12.55
CA VAL A 223 9.81 1.54 -12.35
C VAL A 223 10.40 2.51 -11.34
N VAL A 224 10.97 2.02 -10.25
CA VAL A 224 11.58 2.83 -9.19
C VAL A 224 12.80 3.63 -9.69
N PRO A 225 13.86 3.00 -10.24
CA PRO A 225 15.00 3.76 -10.74
C PRO A 225 14.59 4.72 -11.87
N CYS A 226 13.65 4.33 -12.73
CA CYS A 226 13.14 5.18 -13.80
C CYS A 226 12.33 6.40 -13.30
N LEU A 227 11.61 6.29 -12.18
CA LEU A 227 10.92 7.43 -11.53
C LEU A 227 11.91 8.37 -10.83
N LEU A 228 12.97 7.81 -10.24
CA LEU A 228 14.02 8.60 -9.58
C LEU A 228 14.85 9.40 -10.60
N TRP A 229 15.15 8.81 -11.76
CA TRP A 229 15.91 9.48 -12.81
C TRP A 229 15.07 10.53 -13.55
N ARG A 230 15.55 11.79 -13.51
CA ARG A 230 14.81 12.96 -14.03
C ARG A 230 14.42 12.84 -15.51
N ARG A 231 15.21 12.15 -16.33
CA ARG A 231 14.96 12.02 -17.79
C ARG A 231 13.83 11.06 -18.12
N THR A 232 13.69 9.99 -17.34
CA THR A 232 12.69 8.93 -17.57
C THR A 232 11.43 9.12 -16.73
N ARG A 233 11.43 10.01 -15.74
CA ARG A 233 10.37 10.15 -14.74
C ARG A 233 8.96 10.25 -15.31
N VAL A 234 8.74 11.12 -16.30
CA VAL A 234 7.40 11.33 -16.87
C VAL A 234 6.93 10.09 -17.62
N ALA A 235 7.80 9.48 -18.43
CA ALA A 235 7.49 8.23 -19.12
C ALA A 235 7.21 7.10 -18.13
N ALA A 236 8.05 6.94 -17.11
CA ALA A 236 7.88 5.93 -16.05
C ALA A 236 6.57 6.13 -15.28
N PHE A 237 6.18 7.37 -14.99
CA PHE A 237 4.90 7.69 -14.36
C PHE A 237 3.72 7.29 -15.26
N CYS A 238 3.75 7.62 -16.55
CA CYS A 238 2.69 7.20 -17.49
C CYS A 238 2.57 5.68 -17.59
N VAL A 239 3.70 4.97 -17.68
CA VAL A 239 3.72 3.50 -17.68
C VAL A 239 3.17 2.94 -16.37
N ALA A 240 3.52 3.51 -15.22
CA ALA A 240 3.01 3.07 -13.93
C ALA A 240 1.50 3.25 -13.80
N VAL A 241 0.97 4.39 -14.22
CA VAL A 241 -0.48 4.63 -14.27
C VAL A 241 -1.17 3.61 -15.18
N LEU A 242 -0.64 3.36 -16.38
CA LEU A 242 -1.22 2.39 -17.30
C LEU A 242 -1.18 0.96 -16.71
N PHE A 243 -0.05 0.57 -16.12
CA PHE A 243 0.12 -0.74 -15.49
C PHE A 243 -0.89 -0.94 -14.35
N HIS A 244 -1.05 0.04 -13.46
CA HIS A 244 -2.01 -0.05 -12.36
C HIS A 244 -3.45 -0.05 -12.82
N LEU A 245 -3.82 0.75 -13.83
CA LEU A 245 -5.17 0.73 -14.40
C LEU A 245 -5.48 -0.60 -15.09
N MET A 246 -4.49 -1.17 -15.78
CA MET A 246 -4.62 -2.49 -16.39
C MET A 246 -4.80 -3.56 -15.32
N ASN A 247 -3.98 -3.55 -14.27
CA ASN A 247 -4.10 -4.51 -13.17
C ASN A 247 -5.41 -4.35 -12.40
N ALA A 248 -5.84 -3.12 -12.14
CA ALA A 248 -7.10 -2.81 -11.49
C ALA A 248 -8.31 -3.25 -12.33
N ARG A 249 -8.16 -3.51 -13.64
CA ARG A 249 -9.24 -4.01 -14.50
C ARG A 249 -9.17 -5.52 -14.75
N LEU A 250 -7.97 -6.07 -14.90
CA LEU A 250 -7.76 -7.50 -15.10
C LEU A 250 -7.97 -8.26 -13.80
N PHE A 251 -7.33 -7.82 -12.71
CA PHE A 251 -7.31 -8.54 -11.44
C PHE A 251 -8.32 -7.98 -10.42
N GLN A 252 -9.47 -7.48 -10.90
CA GLN A 252 -10.51 -6.79 -10.10
C GLN A 252 -10.95 -7.57 -8.86
N MET A 253 -10.93 -8.90 -8.92
CA MET A 253 -11.35 -9.77 -7.81
C MET A 253 -10.23 -10.11 -6.83
N SER A 254 -8.96 -9.98 -7.23
CA SER A 254 -7.82 -10.56 -6.50
C SER A 254 -6.91 -9.53 -5.82
N VAL A 255 -6.87 -8.29 -6.34
CA VAL A 255 -5.83 -7.30 -5.96
C VAL A 255 -6.41 -6.09 -5.20
N ALA A 256 -7.74 -6.03 -5.03
CA ALA A 256 -8.49 -5.06 -4.21
C ALA A 256 -7.92 -3.62 -4.26
N VAL A 257 -7.33 -3.16 -3.15
CA VAL A 257 -6.88 -1.77 -2.96
C VAL A 257 -5.44 -1.53 -3.45
N PHE A 258 -4.68 -2.59 -3.68
CA PHE A 258 -3.25 -2.52 -3.99
C PHE A 258 -2.86 -1.62 -5.17
N PRO A 259 -3.56 -1.59 -6.33
CA PRO A 259 -3.16 -0.76 -7.46
C PRO A 259 -3.31 0.75 -7.18
N TRP A 260 -4.06 1.10 -6.14
CA TRP A 260 -4.26 2.49 -5.72
C TRP A 260 -3.26 2.92 -4.64
N LEU A 261 -2.68 1.96 -3.91
CA LEU A 261 -1.75 2.19 -2.82
C LEU A 261 -0.28 2.23 -3.30
N ALA A 262 0.06 1.53 -4.39
CA ALA A 262 1.42 1.32 -4.89
C ALA A 262 1.84 2.28 -6.01
#